data_AF-A0A7X9WKZ8-F1
#
_entry.id   AF-A0A7X9WKZ8-F1
#
_cell.length_a   1.000
_cell.length_b   1.000
_cell.length_c   1.000
_cell.angle_alpha   90.00
_cell.angle_beta   90.00
_cell.angle_gamma   90.00
#
_symmetry.space_group_name_H-M   'P 1'
#
loop_
_entity.id
_entity.type
_entity.pdbx_description
1 polymer ?
#
loop_
_entity_poly.entity_id
_entity_poly.type
_entity_poly.pdbx_seq_one_letter_code
_entity_poly.pdbx_strand_id
1 'polypeptide(L)'
;MSKVWIGVAVAAIALAGCTPAAENNIVVVANDTAGNVVLPPDEGDGEGNELDNGVAPDNALAAILAAPDYQRDQAFVRAIMDAGFRCDGVIKSERVKDVQGLPAWRSDCKDGKSHILSVKPDGTVLVMSRAD
;
A
#
# COMPACT_ATOMS: atom_id res chain seq x y z
N MET A 1 17.34 -59.70 -4.42
CA MET A 1 18.35 -59.46 -3.37
C MET A 1 18.47 -57.95 -3.23
N SER A 2 17.56 -57.32 -2.50
CA SER A 2 17.69 -56.94 -1.07
C SER A 2 18.70 -55.82 -0.82
N LYS A 3 18.14 -54.60 -0.70
CA LYS A 3 18.48 -53.45 0.17
C LYS A 3 19.95 -53.22 0.56
N VAL A 4 20.48 -52.08 0.10
CA VAL A 4 21.51 -51.31 0.83
C VAL A 4 20.84 -50.05 1.36
N TRP A 5 20.78 -49.94 2.69
CA TRP A 5 20.44 -48.73 3.43
C TRP A 5 21.75 -48.06 3.84
N ILE A 6 21.98 -46.82 3.41
CA ILE A 6 23.02 -45.95 3.99
C ILE A 6 22.31 -44.68 4.44
N GLY A 7 22.32 -44.49 5.75
CA GLY A 7 21.82 -43.29 6.40
C GLY A 7 22.93 -42.29 6.72
N VAL A 8 22.46 -41.09 7.06
CA VAL A 8 23.08 -40.02 7.86
C VAL A 8 24.16 -39.17 7.18
N ALA A 9 23.82 -37.90 6.96
CA ALA A 9 24.45 -36.76 7.65
C ALA A 9 23.64 -35.48 7.37
N VAL A 10 22.89 -35.01 8.39
CA VAL A 10 22.34 -33.64 8.38
C VAL A 10 23.50 -32.72 8.72
N ALA A 11 24.03 -32.05 7.71
CA ALA A 11 24.99 -30.96 7.89
C ALA A 11 24.21 -29.69 8.27
N ALA A 12 24.41 -29.22 9.49
CA ALA A 12 23.97 -27.89 9.92
C ALA A 12 24.78 -26.84 9.16
N ILE A 13 24.15 -26.17 8.19
CA ILE A 13 24.73 -25.02 7.50
C ILE A 13 24.51 -23.80 8.40
N ALA A 14 25.56 -23.35 9.06
CA ALA A 14 25.57 -22.05 9.73
C ALA A 14 25.40 -20.96 8.66
N LEU A 15 24.36 -20.12 8.81
CA LEU A 15 24.18 -18.93 7.98
C LEU A 15 25.25 -17.89 8.36
N ALA A 16 26.38 -17.93 7.67
CA ALA A 16 27.23 -16.76 7.55
C ALA A 16 26.49 -15.74 6.67
N GLY A 17 25.87 -14.75 7.29
CA GLY A 17 25.35 -13.58 6.60
C GLY A 17 26.49 -12.79 5.98
N CYS A 18 26.52 -12.74 4.65
CA CYS A 18 27.16 -11.69 3.86
C CYS A 18 26.41 -11.59 2.53
N THR A 19 25.28 -10.89 2.55
CA THR A 19 24.63 -10.44 1.31
C THR A 19 25.25 -9.09 0.93
N PRO A 20 25.74 -8.91 -0.31
CA PRO A 20 26.20 -7.61 -0.78
C PRO A 20 25.02 -6.63 -0.79
N ALA A 21 25.23 -5.44 -0.24
CA ALA A 21 24.30 -4.32 -0.36
C ALA A 21 24.10 -4.00 -1.85
N ALA A 22 22.98 -4.45 -2.40
CA ALA A 22 22.36 -3.88 -3.57
C ALA A 22 21.12 -3.16 -3.06
N GLU A 23 21.29 -1.85 -2.89
CA GLU A 23 20.24 -0.88 -2.64
C GLU A 23 19.17 -0.93 -3.74
N ASN A 24 17.92 -0.74 -3.31
CA ASN A 24 16.66 -0.71 -4.07
C ASN A 24 15.93 -2.06 -4.17
N ASN A 25 15.25 -2.44 -3.09
CA ASN A 25 14.03 -3.23 -3.24
C ASN A 25 12.98 -2.87 -2.18
N ILE A 26 11.93 -2.20 -2.65
CA ILE A 26 10.69 -1.91 -1.93
C ILE A 26 10.01 -3.25 -1.61
N VAL A 27 9.69 -3.50 -0.34
CA VAL A 27 8.78 -4.60 0.05
C VAL A 27 7.68 -4.00 0.90
N VAL A 28 6.44 -4.27 0.49
CA VAL A 28 5.22 -3.75 1.09
C VAL A 28 4.43 -4.90 1.74
N VAL A 29 3.78 -4.55 2.85
CA VAL A 29 2.57 -5.11 3.49
C VAL A 29 2.66 -6.39 4.35
N ALA A 30 2.36 -6.24 5.65
CA ALA A 30 1.18 -6.86 6.24
C ALA A 30 0.39 -5.77 7.01
N ASN A 31 -0.93 -5.78 6.85
CA ASN A 31 -1.90 -4.84 7.42
C ASN A 31 -2.80 -5.66 8.34
N ASP A 32 -2.70 -5.44 9.64
CA ASP A 32 -3.50 -6.13 10.65
C ASP A 32 -4.32 -5.08 11.42
N THR A 33 -5.42 -4.63 10.81
CA THR A 33 -6.51 -4.01 11.56
C THR A 33 -7.53 -5.07 11.92
N ALA A 34 -7.43 -5.65 13.12
CA ALA A 34 -8.56 -6.32 13.77
C ALA A 34 -8.48 -6.08 15.28
N GLY A 35 -9.57 -5.54 15.83
CA GLY A 35 -9.62 -4.90 17.13
C GLY A 35 -9.33 -5.80 18.34
N ASN A 36 -9.06 -5.11 19.45
CA ASN A 36 -9.21 -5.58 20.83
C ASN A 36 -8.82 -7.04 21.07
N VAL A 37 -7.52 -7.32 21.02
CA VAL A 37 -6.95 -8.40 21.82
C VAL A 37 -6.09 -7.75 22.89
N VAL A 38 -6.58 -7.77 24.14
CA VAL A 38 -5.72 -7.64 25.30
C VAL A 38 -4.75 -8.83 25.23
N LEU A 39 -3.55 -8.58 24.73
CA LEU A 39 -2.41 -9.48 24.90
C LEU A 39 -1.59 -8.95 26.09
N PRO A 40 -1.06 -9.83 26.96
CA PRO A 40 -0.15 -9.44 28.04
C PRO A 40 1.13 -8.80 27.48
N PRO A 41 1.86 -8.01 28.30
CA PRO A 41 3.02 -7.25 27.82
C PRO A 41 4.19 -8.20 27.57
N ASP A 42 4.51 -8.44 26.31
CA ASP A 42 5.83 -8.93 25.91
C ASP A 42 6.62 -7.75 25.33
N GLU A 43 7.73 -7.46 26.01
CA GLU A 43 8.64 -6.35 25.82
C GLU A 43 9.46 -6.53 24.54
N GLY A 44 9.57 -5.49 23.71
CA GLY A 44 10.38 -5.53 22.49
C GLY A 44 10.29 -4.24 21.68
N ASP A 45 10.93 -3.20 22.20
CA ASP A 45 11.69 -2.16 21.48
C ASP A 45 10.95 -1.43 20.34
N GLY A 46 10.34 -0.31 20.71
CA GLY A 46 9.83 0.65 19.74
C GLY A 46 10.95 1.35 18.99
N GLU A 47 10.77 1.46 17.69
CA GLU A 47 11.28 2.58 16.89
C GLU A 47 10.14 3.08 15.99
N GLY A 48 9.36 3.99 16.57
CA GLY A 48 8.37 4.78 15.86
C GLY A 48 9.05 5.60 14.78
N ASN A 49 8.77 5.24 13.53
CA ASN A 49 8.73 6.20 12.43
C ASN A 49 7.35 6.10 11.77
N GLU A 50 6.32 6.20 12.60
CA GLU A 50 5.03 6.67 12.13
C GLU A 50 5.26 8.12 11.67
N LEU A 51 5.37 8.32 10.36
CA LEU A 51 4.91 9.58 9.80
C LEU A 51 3.40 9.62 10.06
N ASP A 52 3.05 9.99 11.29
CA ASP A 52 1.74 10.42 11.70
C ASP A 52 1.42 11.65 10.86
N ASN A 53 0.88 11.43 9.67
CA ASN A 53 0.12 12.44 8.96
C ASN A 53 -1.16 12.60 9.78
N GLY A 54 -1.07 13.32 10.91
CA GLY A 54 -2.02 13.42 12.04
C GLY A 54 -3.47 13.72 11.67
N VAL A 55 -4.05 12.84 10.88
CA VAL A 55 -5.40 12.85 10.39
C VAL A 55 -6.05 11.73 11.16
N ALA A 56 -7.04 12.11 11.96
CA ALA A 56 -7.78 11.18 12.78
C ALA A 56 -8.20 9.94 11.95
N PRO A 57 -8.07 8.72 12.51
CA PRO A 57 -8.23 7.46 11.79
C PRO A 57 -9.64 7.25 11.21
N ASP A 58 -10.57 8.17 11.50
CA ASP A 58 -11.97 8.17 11.11
C ASP A 58 -12.29 9.06 9.89
N ASN A 59 -11.31 9.78 9.30
CA ASN A 59 -11.56 10.62 8.12
C ASN A 59 -10.42 10.59 7.07
N ALA A 60 -10.37 9.51 6.30
CA ALA A 60 -9.42 9.35 5.21
C ALA A 60 -9.53 10.44 4.13
N LEU A 61 -10.72 11.02 3.92
CA LEU A 61 -10.90 12.14 3.00
C LEU A 61 -10.12 13.38 3.48
N ALA A 62 -10.13 13.68 4.77
CA ALA A 62 -9.34 14.78 5.32
C ALA A 62 -7.84 14.58 5.08
N ALA A 63 -7.34 13.34 5.15
CA ALA A 63 -5.94 13.02 4.85
C ALA A 63 -5.60 13.30 3.40
N ILE A 64 -6.45 12.87 2.47
CA ILE A 64 -6.27 13.14 1.03
C ILE A 64 -6.29 14.62 0.71
N LEU A 65 -7.13 15.41 1.40
CA LEU A 65 -7.20 16.86 1.21
C LEU A 65 -5.97 17.60 1.77
N ALA A 66 -5.40 17.11 2.87
CA ALA A 66 -4.21 17.69 3.48
C ALA A 66 -2.89 17.18 2.85
N ALA A 67 -2.94 16.05 2.14
CA ALA A 67 -1.76 15.42 1.58
C ALA A 67 -1.12 16.25 0.46
N PRO A 68 0.22 16.35 0.41
CA PRO A 68 0.91 16.87 -0.75
C PRO A 68 0.68 15.94 -1.95
N ASP A 69 0.78 16.51 -3.16
CA ASP A 69 0.44 15.83 -4.42
C ASP A 69 1.08 14.45 -4.54
N TYR A 70 2.37 14.31 -4.22
CA TYR A 70 3.08 13.01 -4.28
C TYR A 70 2.44 11.92 -3.41
N GLN A 71 2.04 12.25 -2.18
CA GLN A 71 1.43 11.27 -1.27
C GLN A 71 0.02 10.91 -1.73
N ARG A 72 -0.75 11.93 -2.17
CA ARG A 72 -2.08 11.73 -2.74
C ARG A 72 -2.04 10.87 -4.00
N ASP A 73 -1.09 11.13 -4.90
CA ASP A 73 -0.94 10.41 -6.16
C ASP A 73 -0.59 8.93 -5.93
N GLN A 74 0.20 8.61 -4.89
CA GLN A 74 0.42 7.22 -4.49
C GLN A 74 -0.86 6.52 -4.02
N ALA A 75 -1.68 7.19 -3.20
CA ALA A 75 -2.98 6.67 -2.79
C ALA A 75 -3.91 6.45 -3.99
N PHE A 76 -3.89 7.35 -4.97
CA PHE A 76 -4.68 7.22 -6.19
C PHE A 76 -4.22 6.08 -7.09
N VAL A 77 -2.90 5.85 -7.22
CA VAL A 77 -2.38 4.67 -7.95
C VAL A 77 -2.94 3.39 -7.34
N ARG A 78 -2.87 3.25 -6.01
CA ARG A 78 -3.43 2.08 -5.31
C ARG A 78 -4.92 1.92 -5.54
N ALA A 79 -5.70 2.99 -5.35
CA ALA A 79 -7.15 2.95 -5.55
C ALA A 79 -7.55 2.57 -6.99
N ILE A 80 -6.85 3.08 -8.00
CA ILE A 80 -7.12 2.76 -9.41
C ILE A 80 -6.86 1.27 -9.69
N MET A 81 -5.74 0.73 -9.18
CA MET A 81 -5.39 -0.68 -9.34
C MET A 81 -6.34 -1.61 -8.56
N ASP A 82 -6.73 -1.23 -7.35
CA ASP A 82 -7.68 -1.99 -6.52
C ASP A 82 -9.08 -2.05 -7.17
N ALA A 83 -9.44 -1.02 -7.95
CA ALA A 83 -10.64 -1.00 -8.77
C ALA A 83 -10.51 -1.82 -10.07
N GLY A 84 -9.37 -2.46 -10.33
CA GLY A 84 -9.12 -3.33 -11.48
C GLY A 84 -8.66 -2.60 -12.75
N PHE A 85 -8.33 -1.31 -12.67
CA PHE A 85 -7.79 -0.56 -13.80
C PHE A 85 -6.26 -0.59 -13.80
N ARG A 86 -5.65 -0.59 -14.99
CA ARG A 86 -4.19 -0.44 -15.09
C ARG A 86 -3.80 1.02 -14.91
N CYS A 87 -2.77 1.27 -14.11
CA CYS A 87 -2.13 2.57 -13.97
C CYS A 87 -0.70 2.35 -13.45
N ASP A 88 0.30 2.47 -14.34
CA ASP A 88 1.72 2.25 -14.00
C ASP A 88 2.32 3.37 -13.13
N GLY A 89 1.50 4.34 -12.75
CA GLY A 89 1.82 5.48 -11.92
C GLY A 89 1.00 6.69 -12.33
N VAL A 90 0.52 7.47 -11.36
CA VAL A 90 -0.09 8.77 -11.59
C VAL A 90 1.04 9.79 -11.80
N ILE A 91 1.00 10.52 -12.91
CA ILE A 91 1.94 11.62 -13.19
C ILE A 91 1.40 12.97 -12.73
N LYS A 92 0.08 13.07 -12.59
CA LYS A 92 -0.61 14.26 -12.15
C LYS A 92 -2.00 13.88 -11.65
N SER A 93 -2.42 14.44 -10.53
CA SER A 93 -3.84 14.51 -10.17
C SER A 93 -4.30 15.96 -10.02
N GLU A 94 -5.50 16.25 -10.53
CA GLU A 94 -6.07 17.58 -10.54
C GLU A 94 -7.50 17.55 -10.00
N ARG A 95 -7.83 18.51 -9.13
CA ARG A 95 -9.19 18.63 -8.61
C ARG A 95 -10.15 18.96 -9.75
N VAL A 96 -11.24 18.20 -9.83
CA VAL A 96 -12.33 18.45 -10.77
C VAL A 96 -13.61 18.77 -10.01
N LYS A 97 -14.69 19.04 -10.74
CA LYS A 97 -16.02 19.20 -10.14
C LYS A 97 -16.36 17.94 -9.35
N ASP A 98 -16.85 18.15 -8.13
CA ASP A 98 -17.32 17.08 -7.25
C ASP A 98 -18.34 16.18 -7.96
N VAL A 99 -18.21 14.88 -7.73
CA VAL A 99 -19.06 13.85 -8.32
C VAL A 99 -19.96 13.31 -7.23
N GLN A 100 -21.28 13.37 -7.43
CA GLN A 100 -22.26 12.95 -6.42
C GLN A 100 -22.10 13.66 -5.07
N GLY A 101 -21.65 14.92 -5.09
CA GLY A 101 -21.38 15.71 -3.87
C GLY A 101 -20.10 15.31 -3.14
N LEU A 102 -19.30 14.40 -3.70
CA LEU A 102 -18.01 14.00 -3.14
C LEU A 102 -16.86 14.69 -3.88
N PRO A 103 -15.83 15.13 -3.13
CA PRO A 103 -14.54 15.50 -3.68
C PRO A 103 -14.04 14.58 -4.78
N ALA A 104 -13.70 15.14 -5.94
CA ALA A 104 -13.27 14.37 -7.09
C ALA A 104 -11.98 14.89 -7.73
N TRP A 105 -11.15 13.98 -8.22
CA TRP A 105 -9.90 14.26 -8.90
C TRP A 105 -9.83 13.51 -10.22
N ARG A 106 -9.29 14.18 -11.25
CA ARG A 106 -8.78 13.48 -12.44
C ARG A 106 -7.33 13.12 -12.18
N SER A 107 -7.02 11.85 -12.30
CA SER A 107 -5.64 11.35 -12.25
C SER A 107 -5.22 10.86 -13.63
N ASP A 108 -4.13 11.43 -14.11
CA ASP A 108 -3.50 11.07 -15.39
C ASP A 108 -2.40 10.04 -15.10
N CYS A 109 -2.53 8.86 -15.70
CA CYS A 109 -1.59 7.74 -15.56
C CYS A 109 -0.50 7.78 -16.63
N LYS A 110 0.66 7.18 -16.32
CA LYS A 110 1.82 7.09 -17.23
C LYS A 110 1.51 6.37 -18.54
N ASP A 111 0.55 5.47 -18.55
CA ASP A 111 0.10 4.73 -19.73
C ASP A 111 -0.82 5.58 -20.64
N GLY A 112 -1.05 6.85 -20.30
CA GLY A 112 -1.83 7.81 -21.07
C GLY A 112 -3.34 7.75 -20.79
N LYS A 113 -3.78 6.91 -19.85
CA LYS A 113 -5.18 6.85 -19.43
C LYS A 113 -5.45 7.83 -18.29
N SER A 114 -6.69 8.32 -18.22
CA SER A 114 -7.12 9.19 -17.13
C SER A 114 -8.33 8.58 -16.43
N HIS A 115 -8.34 8.67 -15.10
CA HIS A 115 -9.39 8.14 -14.23
C HIS A 115 -9.94 9.25 -13.35
N ILE A 116 -11.25 9.25 -13.12
CA ILE A 116 -11.86 10.13 -12.12
C ILE A 116 -12.01 9.35 -10.83
N LEU A 117 -11.51 9.89 -9.73
CA LEU A 117 -11.61 9.30 -8.40
C LEU A 117 -12.44 10.21 -7.50
N SER A 118 -13.34 9.62 -6.72
CA SER A 118 -14.02 10.32 -5.63
C SER A 118 -13.82 9.61 -4.31
N VAL A 119 -13.37 10.35 -3.30
CA VAL A 119 -13.00 9.79 -2.00
C VAL A 119 -14.11 10.08 -0.99
N LYS A 120 -14.60 9.04 -0.33
CA LYS A 120 -15.55 9.16 0.78
C LYS A 120 -14.81 9.38 2.10
N PRO A 121 -15.47 9.97 3.13
CA PRO A 121 -14.86 10.13 4.45
C PRO A 121 -14.34 8.82 5.06
N ASP A 122 -15.01 7.70 4.80
CA ASP A 122 -14.62 6.37 5.28
C ASP A 122 -13.40 5.76 4.57
N GLY A 123 -12.86 6.44 3.55
CA GLY A 123 -11.71 5.96 2.78
C GLY A 123 -12.06 5.13 1.55
N THR A 124 -13.33 4.75 1.36
CA THR A 124 -13.77 4.17 0.09
C THR A 124 -13.54 5.14 -1.06
N VAL A 125 -12.88 4.66 -2.12
CA VAL A 125 -12.65 5.43 -3.35
C VAL A 125 -13.53 4.88 -4.46
N LEU A 126 -14.33 5.76 -5.07
CA LEU A 126 -15.08 5.47 -6.28
C LEU A 126 -14.22 5.81 -7.49
N VAL A 127 -13.86 4.81 -8.30
CA VAL A 127 -13.05 5.01 -9.51
C VAL A 127 -13.94 4.88 -10.73
N MET A 128 -13.95 5.91 -11.55
CA MET A 128 -14.69 5.99 -12.79
C MET A 128 -13.72 6.09 -13.97
N SER A 129 -13.78 5.09 -14.82
CA SER A 129 -13.08 5.06 -16.11
C SER A 129 -14.12 5.13 -17.22
N ARG A 130 -13.84 5.87 -18.28
CA ARG A 130 -14.62 5.74 -19.50
C ARG A 130 -14.19 4.45 -20.18
N ALA A 131 -15.13 3.53 -20.41
CA ALA A 131 -14.95 2.50 -21.43
C ALA A 131 -15.13 3.19 -22.79
N ASP A 132 -14.07 3.21 -23.59
CA ASP A 132 -14.17 3.54 -25.02
C ASP A 132 -14.94 2.45 -25.79
#